data_AF-I1HJ32-F1
#
_entry.id   AF-I1HJ32-F1
#
_cell.length_a   1.000
_cell.length_b   1.000
_cell.length_c   1.000
_cell.angle_alpha   90.00
_cell.angle_beta   90.00
_cell.angle_gamma   90.00
#
_symmetry.space_group_name_H-M   'P 1'
#
loop_
_entity.id
_entity.type
_entity.pdbx_description
1 polymer ?
#
loop_
_entity_poly.entity_id
_entity_poly.type
_entity_poly.pdbx_seq_one_letter_code
_entity_poly.pdbx_strand_id
1 'polypeptide(L)'
;MKAKSPPHLRNSPLVVLFLAAVAAASLVEIAMAAEPEQAPAAPVAAVHIVYVDRPESADAEEFHIRTLAPVLGSEEKAKDAVLYHYKHAASGFSAKLTPEQVEDLKKQPGVLQVVASQTYQLHGTGGGHAGATHSIGLM
;
A
#
# COMPACT_ATOMS: atom_id res chain seq x y z
N MET A 1 1.56 13.66 -62.68
CA MET A 1 1.73 12.33 -62.03
C MET A 1 1.61 12.53 -60.52
N LYS A 2 0.82 11.68 -59.82
CA LYS A 2 0.77 11.32 -58.37
C LYS A 2 1.52 12.23 -57.36
N ALA A 3 1.04 12.62 -56.16
CA ALA A 3 -0.21 12.44 -55.41
C ALA A 3 -0.15 13.25 -54.09
N LYS A 4 -1.36 13.58 -53.56
CA LYS A 4 -1.75 13.90 -52.16
C LYS A 4 -1.17 15.13 -51.44
N SER A 5 -2.06 16.10 -51.20
CA SER A 5 -1.92 17.29 -50.33
C SER A 5 -2.28 17.00 -48.85
N PRO A 6 -1.93 17.92 -47.89
CA PRO A 6 -1.66 17.70 -46.44
C PRO A 6 -2.86 18.12 -45.53
N PRO A 7 -2.73 18.27 -44.18
CA PRO A 7 -2.31 19.59 -43.65
C PRO A 7 -1.59 19.64 -42.28
N HIS A 8 -0.94 20.79 -42.08
CA HIS A 8 -0.39 21.35 -40.85
C HIS A 8 -1.41 21.51 -39.70
N LEU A 9 -0.92 21.41 -38.46
CA LEU A 9 -1.48 22.02 -37.25
C LEU A 9 -0.29 22.15 -36.27
N ARG A 10 0.42 23.26 -36.01
CA ARG A 10 0.20 24.72 -35.97
C ARG A 10 -0.89 25.18 -34.99
N ASN A 11 -0.40 25.78 -33.89
CA ASN A 11 -1.03 26.67 -32.91
C ASN A 11 -1.55 25.93 -31.65
N SER A 12 -1.61 26.48 -30.43
CA SER A 12 -1.78 27.88 -30.06
C SER A 12 -1.60 28.07 -28.52
N PRO A 13 -1.16 29.26 -28.04
CA PRO A 13 -0.91 29.57 -26.62
C PRO A 13 -2.20 29.81 -25.81
N LEU A 14 -3.11 28.83 -25.80
CA LEU A 14 -4.45 28.94 -25.21
C LEU A 14 -4.59 28.29 -23.82
N VAL A 15 -3.50 27.78 -23.24
CA VAL A 15 -3.53 27.07 -21.93
C VAL A 15 -3.44 28.03 -20.72
N VAL A 16 -3.27 29.35 -20.92
CA VAL A 16 -2.92 30.29 -19.84
C VAL A 16 -4.08 31.20 -19.36
N LEU A 17 -5.34 30.96 -19.70
CA LEU A 17 -6.40 31.96 -19.42
C LEU A 17 -7.78 31.38 -19.02
N PHE A 18 -7.89 30.68 -17.89
CA PHE A 18 -9.18 30.40 -17.23
C PHE A 18 -9.03 30.40 -15.70
N LEU A 19 -8.75 31.57 -15.12
CA LEU A 19 -8.47 31.75 -13.68
C LEU A 19 -9.45 32.68 -12.94
N ALA A 20 -10.61 33.11 -13.47
CA ALA A 20 -11.51 33.94 -12.65
C ALA A 20 -12.97 34.05 -13.15
N ALA A 21 -13.87 34.15 -12.16
CA ALA A 21 -15.23 34.72 -12.18
C ALA A 21 -16.40 33.82 -12.61
N VAL A 22 -17.60 33.82 -12.00
CA VAL A 22 -18.16 34.19 -10.68
C VAL A 22 -19.65 33.75 -10.71
N ALA A 23 -20.15 33.29 -9.55
CA ALA A 23 -21.53 33.16 -9.06
C ALA A 23 -22.75 33.32 -10.01
N ALA A 24 -23.63 32.29 -10.00
CA ALA A 24 -25.08 32.48 -9.99
C ALA A 24 -25.75 31.24 -9.36
N ALA A 25 -26.58 31.45 -8.33
CA ALA A 25 -27.32 30.41 -7.63
C ALA A 25 -28.41 29.79 -8.53
N SER A 26 -28.57 28.47 -8.46
CA SER A 26 -29.78 27.77 -8.88
C SER A 26 -30.07 26.66 -7.87
N LEU A 27 -31.03 26.94 -7.00
CA LEU A 27 -31.67 25.96 -6.12
C LEU A 27 -32.37 24.91 -6.98
N VAL A 28 -31.93 23.67 -6.88
CA VAL A 28 -32.69 22.50 -7.31
C VAL A 28 -32.63 21.49 -6.16
N GLU A 29 -33.74 21.40 -5.43
CA GLU A 29 -34.05 20.33 -4.49
C GLU A 29 -34.19 19.02 -5.28
N ILE A 30 -33.15 18.19 -5.28
CA ILE A 30 -33.24 16.82 -5.76
C ILE A 30 -33.44 15.91 -4.55
N ALA A 31 -34.62 15.31 -4.54
CA ALA A 31 -35.05 14.29 -3.61
C ALA A 31 -34.02 13.16 -3.47
N MET A 32 -33.93 12.66 -2.23
CA MET A 32 -33.16 11.50 -1.78
C MET A 32 -32.98 10.41 -2.84
N ALA A 33 -31.75 10.29 -3.32
CA ALA A 33 -31.15 9.01 -3.61
C ALA A 33 -29.92 8.97 -2.72
N ALA A 34 -29.91 8.06 -1.75
CA ALA A 34 -28.80 7.86 -0.84
C ALA A 34 -27.49 7.79 -1.63
N GLU A 35 -26.74 8.89 -1.61
CA GLU A 35 -25.30 8.80 -1.75
C GLU A 35 -24.87 7.78 -0.70
N PRO A 36 -24.03 6.79 -1.05
CA PRO A 36 -23.45 5.95 -0.03
C PRO A 36 -22.70 6.91 0.89
N GLU A 37 -23.32 7.17 2.03
CA GLU A 37 -22.70 7.68 3.22
C GLU A 37 -21.44 6.84 3.37
N GLN A 38 -20.30 7.40 2.93
CA GLN A 38 -19.00 6.80 3.19
C GLN A 38 -18.89 6.85 4.71
N ALA A 39 -19.29 5.75 5.32
CA ALA A 39 -18.99 5.41 6.70
C ALA A 39 -17.54 5.85 6.96
N PRO A 40 -17.22 6.42 8.13
CA PRO A 40 -15.84 6.72 8.46
C PRO A 40 -15.05 5.44 8.17
N ALA A 41 -14.15 5.52 7.18
CA ALA A 41 -13.42 4.36 6.71
C ALA A 41 -12.70 3.80 7.93
N ALA A 42 -13.20 2.68 8.47
CA ALA A 42 -12.49 1.96 9.51
C ALA A 42 -11.06 1.76 9.00
N PRO A 43 -10.02 1.97 9.83
CA PRO A 43 -8.64 1.89 9.37
C PRO A 43 -8.40 0.46 8.82
N VAL A 44 -8.35 0.34 7.50
CA VAL A 44 -8.21 -0.97 6.84
C VAL A 44 -6.80 -1.49 7.09
N ALA A 45 -6.69 -2.62 7.79
CA ALA A 45 -5.40 -3.24 8.06
C ALA A 45 -4.84 -3.85 6.76
N ALA A 46 -3.63 -3.42 6.37
CA ALA A 46 -2.93 -3.93 5.20
C ALA A 46 -1.64 -4.61 5.61
N VAL A 47 -1.14 -5.50 4.75
CA VAL A 47 0.13 -6.18 4.99
C VAL A 47 1.28 -5.21 4.73
N HIS A 48 2.15 -5.06 5.72
CA HIS A 48 3.36 -4.25 5.64
C HIS A 48 4.57 -5.11 5.95
N ILE A 49 5.70 -4.78 5.33
CA ILE A 49 7.02 -5.36 5.60
C ILE A 49 7.77 -4.35 6.47
N VAL A 50 8.22 -4.82 7.62
CA VAL A 50 8.93 -4.05 8.65
C VAL A 50 10.37 -4.52 8.63
N TYR A 51 11.28 -3.61 8.31
CA TYR A 51 12.73 -3.83 8.43
C TYR A 51 13.19 -3.38 9.80
N VAL A 52 13.96 -4.24 10.47
CA VAL A 52 14.47 -3.98 11.81
C VAL A 52 15.98 -4.14 11.89
N ASP A 53 16.61 -3.30 12.68
CA ASP A 53 18.01 -3.40 13.07
C ASP A 53 18.12 -4.34 14.27
N ARG A 54 18.25 -5.63 13.97
CA ARG A 54 18.36 -6.69 14.97
C ARG A 54 19.83 -7.06 15.18
N PRO A 55 20.30 -7.16 16.44
CA PRO A 55 21.63 -7.72 16.73
C PRO A 55 21.70 -9.21 16.38
N GLU A 56 22.79 -9.66 15.75
CA GLU A 56 22.95 -11.05 15.30
C GLU A 56 22.85 -12.10 16.42
N SER A 57 23.17 -11.73 17.65
CA SER A 57 23.10 -12.62 18.82
C SER A 57 21.68 -12.83 19.37
N ALA A 58 20.68 -12.06 18.92
CA ALA A 58 19.31 -12.15 19.41
C ALA A 58 18.45 -13.07 18.53
N ASP A 59 17.52 -13.78 19.16
CA ASP A 59 16.51 -14.55 18.42
C ASP A 59 15.66 -13.62 17.56
N ALA A 60 15.47 -14.00 16.28
CA ALA A 60 14.75 -13.18 15.32
C ALA A 60 13.28 -13.01 15.72
N GLU A 61 12.62 -14.12 16.06
CA GLU A 61 11.18 -14.12 16.29
C GLU A 61 10.85 -13.36 17.58
N GLU A 62 11.60 -13.62 18.64
CA GLU A 62 11.44 -12.93 19.92
C GLU A 62 11.66 -11.42 19.78
N PHE A 63 12.68 -11.00 19.01
CA PHE A 63 12.93 -9.59 18.74
C PHE A 63 11.80 -8.95 17.92
N HIS A 64 11.27 -9.65 16.91
CA HIS A 64 10.16 -9.16 16.09
C HIS A 64 8.88 -8.95 16.92
N ILE A 65 8.53 -9.94 17.76
CA ILE A 65 7.35 -9.85 18.62
C ILE A 65 7.49 -8.70 19.63
N ARG A 66 8.66 -8.56 20.28
CA ARG A 66 8.91 -7.46 21.21
C ARG A 66 8.84 -6.09 20.56
N THR A 67 9.28 -5.97 19.30
CA THR A 67 9.21 -4.72 18.53
C THR A 67 7.76 -4.34 18.22
N LEU A 68 6.91 -5.33 17.94
CA LEU A 68 5.52 -5.09 17.54
C LEU A 68 4.53 -5.02 18.71
N ALA A 69 4.81 -5.72 19.81
CA ALA A 69 3.98 -5.74 21.02
C ALA A 69 3.55 -4.36 21.55
N PRO A 70 4.43 -3.32 21.65
CA PRO A 70 4.02 -2.01 22.15
C PRO A 70 3.02 -1.29 21.23
N VAL A 71 3.02 -1.60 19.94
CA VAL A 71 2.11 -1.01 18.95
C VAL A 71 0.72 -1.67 18.98
N LEU A 72 0.68 -2.98 19.25
CA LEU A 72 -0.58 -3.74 19.30
C LEU A 72 -1.15 -3.92 20.71
N GLY A 73 -0.38 -3.54 21.73
CA GLY A 73 -0.76 -3.58 23.14
C GLY A 73 -0.57 -4.93 23.84
N SER A 74 -0.10 -5.97 23.13
CA SER A 74 0.32 -7.24 23.74
C SER A 74 1.19 -8.09 22.80
N GLU A 75 2.00 -8.98 23.38
CA GLU A 75 2.80 -9.94 22.61
C GLU A 75 1.92 -10.97 21.87
N GLU A 76 0.77 -11.34 22.44
CA GLU A 76 -0.17 -12.26 21.80
C GLU A 76 -0.77 -11.67 20.52
N LYS A 77 -1.16 -10.40 20.56
CA LYS A 77 -1.65 -9.68 19.37
C LYS A 77 -0.54 -9.48 18.34
N ALA A 78 0.70 -9.27 18.79
CA ALA A 78 1.85 -9.23 17.89
C ALA A 78 2.08 -10.56 17.18
N LYS A 79 1.97 -11.69 17.88
CA LYS A 79 2.08 -13.01 17.25
C LYS A 79 0.97 -13.27 16.23
N ASP A 80 -0.25 -12.82 16.51
CA ASP A 80 -1.39 -12.95 15.58
C ASP A 80 -1.27 -12.04 14.34
N ALA A 81 -0.74 -10.83 14.52
CA ALA A 81 -0.59 -9.87 13.43
C ALA A 81 0.58 -10.18 12.49
N VAL A 82 1.63 -10.84 12.96
CA VAL A 82 2.78 -11.22 12.14
C VAL A 82 2.40 -12.37 11.21
N LEU A 83 2.62 -12.17 9.92
CA LEU A 83 2.41 -13.17 8.88
C LEU A 83 3.70 -13.95 8.55
N TYR A 84 4.85 -13.29 8.65
CA TYR A 84 6.14 -13.91 8.32
C TYR A 84 7.30 -13.24 9.04
N HIS A 85 8.29 -14.03 9.46
CA HIS A 85 9.54 -13.53 10.05
C HIS A 85 10.69 -13.73 9.04
N TYR A 86 11.30 -12.63 8.58
CA TYR A 86 12.51 -12.65 7.77
C TYR A 86 13.74 -12.81 8.67
N LYS A 87 14.47 -13.92 8.51
CA LYS A 87 15.60 -14.30 9.39
C LYS A 87 16.98 -14.25 8.73
N HIS A 88 17.03 -14.32 7.40
CA HIS A 88 18.25 -14.63 6.66
C HIS A 88 18.69 -13.48 5.73
N ALA A 89 17.90 -13.15 4.70
CA ALA A 89 18.27 -12.15 3.70
C ALA A 89 18.09 -10.70 4.20
N ALA A 90 17.15 -10.49 5.12
CA ALA A 90 16.90 -9.23 5.80
C ALA A 90 16.39 -9.53 7.21
N SER A 91 16.75 -8.69 8.18
CA SER A 91 16.13 -8.69 9.51
C SER A 91 14.81 -7.92 9.44
N GLY A 92 13.69 -8.60 9.67
CA GLY A 92 12.38 -7.98 9.54
C GLY A 92 11.22 -8.96 9.67
N PHE A 93 10.00 -8.44 9.58
CA PHE A 93 8.79 -9.26 9.56
C PHE A 93 7.71 -8.61 8.70
N SER A 94 6.78 -9.41 8.18
CA SER A 94 5.56 -8.89 7.58
C SER A 94 4.41 -9.02 8.58
N ALA A 95 3.59 -7.99 8.70
CA ALA A 95 2.45 -7.97 9.61
C ALA A 95 1.26 -7.23 9.01
N LYS A 96 0.04 -7.60 9.42
CA LYS A 96 -1.17 -6.82 9.11
C LYS A 96 -1.29 -5.68 10.10
N LEU A 97 -1.16 -4.46 9.60
CA LEU A 97 -1.15 -3.24 10.41
C LEU A 97 -2.12 -2.20 9.85
N THR A 98 -2.76 -1.46 10.76
CA THR A 98 -3.50 -0.25 10.41
C THR A 98 -2.53 0.90 10.11
N PRO A 99 -2.97 1.95 9.40
CA PRO A 99 -2.14 3.12 9.14
C PRO A 99 -1.57 3.75 10.43
N GLU A 100 -2.39 3.85 11.48
CA GLU A 100 -1.98 4.37 12.79
C GLU A 100 -0.86 3.51 13.42
N GLN A 101 -1.03 2.18 13.40
CA GLN A 101 -0.02 1.24 13.89
C GLN A 101 1.30 1.35 13.11
N VAL A 102 1.24 1.59 11.80
CA VAL A 102 2.44 1.82 10.99
C VAL A 102 3.17 3.09 11.44
N GLU A 103 2.44 4.16 11.73
CA GLU A 103 3.06 5.40 12.22
C GLU A 103 3.69 5.23 13.60
N ASP A 104 3.06 4.48 14.49
CA ASP A 104 3.64 4.18 15.81
C ASP A 104 4.83 3.24 15.73
N LEU A 105 4.81 2.27 14.80
CA LEU A 105 5.91 1.36 14.59
C LEU A 105 7.16 2.08 14.05
N LYS A 106 6.99 3.09 13.20
CA LYS A 106 8.11 3.94 12.73
C LYS A 106 8.82 4.71 13.84
N LYS A 107 8.17 4.89 14.99
CA LYS A 107 8.75 5.58 16.17
C LYS A 107 9.50 4.59 17.08
N GLN A 108 9.36 3.28 16.88
CA GLN A 108 10.01 2.29 17.73
C GLN A 108 11.52 2.22 17.47
N PRO A 109 12.34 2.14 18.52
CA PRO A 109 13.78 1.96 18.36
C PRO A 109 14.06 0.61 17.70
N GLY A 110 14.98 0.61 16.74
CA GLY A 110 15.34 -0.59 15.98
C GLY A 110 14.44 -0.85 14.76
N VAL A 111 13.40 -0.04 14.49
CA VAL A 111 12.68 -0.09 13.21
C VAL A 111 13.37 0.83 12.20
N LEU A 112 13.86 0.24 11.11
CA LEU A 112 14.57 0.97 10.04
C LEU A 112 13.59 1.53 9.01
N GLN A 113 12.61 0.72 8.61
CA GLN A 113 11.67 1.09 7.56
C GLN A 113 10.41 0.23 7.63
N VAL A 114 9.27 0.83 7.29
CA VAL A 114 8.00 0.11 7.10
C VAL A 114 7.49 0.40 5.70
N VAL A 115 7.32 -0.64 4.88
CA VAL A 115 6.84 -0.55 3.49
C VAL A 115 5.56 -1.37 3.31
N ALA A 116 4.66 -0.93 2.44
CA ALA A 116 3.48 -1.71 2.09
C ALA A 116 3.91 -2.96 1.30
N SER A 117 3.39 -4.12 1.67
CA SER A 117 3.64 -5.36 0.95
C SER A 117 2.90 -5.34 -0.39
N GLN A 118 3.62 -5.64 -1.48
CA GLN A 118 3.03 -5.79 -2.80
C GLN A 118 2.86 -7.27 -3.14
N THR A 119 1.62 -7.66 -3.44
CA THR A 119 1.34 -9.01 -3.94
C THR A 119 1.49 -9.01 -5.46
N TYR A 120 2.50 -9.71 -5.97
CA TYR A 120 2.65 -9.93 -7.40
C TYR A 120 1.90 -11.19 -7.81
N GLN A 121 1.02 -11.08 -8.82
CA GLN A 121 0.46 -12.25 -9.49
C GLN A 121 1.49 -12.78 -10.48
N LEU A 122 2.17 -13.87 -10.11
CA LEU A 122 3.05 -14.58 -11.04
C LEU A 122 2.19 -15.26 -12.11
N HIS A 123 2.12 -14.65 -13.30
CA HIS A 123 1.62 -15.35 -14.48
C HIS A 123 2.62 -16.47 -14.80
N GLY A 124 2.28 -17.70 -14.41
CA GLY A 124 2.97 -18.87 -14.95
C GLY A 124 2.72 -18.94 -16.44
N THR A 125 3.72 -18.62 -17.26
CA THR A 125 3.67 -18.97 -18.69
C THR A 125 3.64 -20.49 -18.75
N GLY A 126 2.50 -21.05 -19.14
CA GLY A 126 2.23 -22.49 -19.12
C GLY A 126 3.26 -23.31 -19.90
N GLY A 127 4.28 -23.80 -19.21
CA GLY A 127 4.96 -25.04 -19.56
C GLY A 127 4.21 -26.16 -18.86
N GLY A 128 3.55 -27.02 -19.63
CA GLY A 128 2.66 -28.05 -19.12
C GLY A 128 3.33 -28.96 -18.09
N HIS A 129 3.05 -28.72 -16.83
CA HIS A 129 3.06 -29.73 -15.78
C HIS A 129 2.04 -29.33 -14.72
N ALA A 130 1.36 -30.35 -14.21
CA ALA A 130 0.14 -30.27 -13.42
C ALA A 130 0.21 -29.30 -12.23
N GLY A 131 -0.95 -28.73 -11.93
CA GLY A 131 -1.13 -27.60 -11.02
C GLY A 131 -0.51 -27.78 -9.64
N ALA A 132 0.28 -26.77 -9.26
CA ALA A 132 0.48 -26.38 -7.88
C ALA A 132 0.65 -24.85 -7.88
N THR A 133 -0.40 -24.15 -7.47
CA THR A 133 -0.34 -22.71 -7.17
C THR A 133 0.64 -22.51 -6.02
N HIS A 134 1.88 -22.14 -6.33
CA HIS A 134 2.87 -21.79 -5.33
C HIS A 134 2.98 -20.27 -5.26
N SER A 135 2.38 -19.70 -4.22
CA SER A 135 2.45 -18.29 -3.88
C SER A 135 3.85 -17.97 -3.38
N ILE A 136 4.73 -17.46 -4.24
CA ILE A 136 6.09 -17.08 -3.85
C ILE A 136 6.07 -15.61 -3.37
N GLY A 137 6.28 -15.41 -2.07
CA GLY A 137 6.56 -14.09 -1.50
C GLY A 137 7.93 -13.57 -1.95
N LEU A 138 8.03 -12.26 -2.15
CA LEU A 138 9.21 -11.56 -2.67
C LEU A 138 10.48 -11.91 -1.87
N MET A 139 11.52 -12.32 -2.59
CA MET A 139 12.84 -12.76 -2.10
C MET A 139 13.68 -11.60 -1.56
#